data_AF-A0A1H2WR32-F1
#
_entry.id   AF-A0A1H2WR32-F1
#
_cell.length_a   1.000
_cell.length_b   1.000
_cell.length_c   1.000
_cell.angle_alpha   90.00
_cell.angle_beta   90.00
_cell.angle_gamma   90.00
#
_symmetry.space_group_name_H-M   'P 1'
#
loop_
_entity.id
_entity.type
_entity.pdbx_description
1 polymer ?
#
loop_
_entity_poly.entity_id
_entity_poly.type
_entity_poly.pdbx_seq_one_letter_code
_entity_poly.pdbx_strand_id
1 'polypeptide(L)'
;MTAPPPIPRRLSHIWIGPRPAPRRWMESWPAAHPDWSYTVFGNDTLTGHPFRLRALINEYAWRGAWAGVQDMMRYELLYRYGGFMADADAICLHPVDELLDGARAYTVHDRPESDPWRGVCPILACEPGNPFVGAVIDRLATLAPWELRKPEASTGNRFLWGMIRELSPGDDTLRIWPVHYFVPWQKSAPDQWYDGPDRVYAEQKWGTSMWAYNREGGPSDEVLSADEIEARRAAILERLAGAAGETAPPRPERDSARREAAEAAAATAAGALDGPEVTADFEALGEALAAAMAAEGLPARFQGVHFYRHLQNHPLAESKLRTANRGLRAALLGWLASARRALVVGHDTGHLIAAALRMNPALRIASVDAGGWAQPKDPDPPRRAAYVGAAGAWLTARFPDRVLAAAGDERAFVARPDTRAAAGDEGFDFVLFTDTDLSALGTLIAARPLMAEDAVVVAASPGGGAAGFNDRLRVQGLAYRPLAVREDGGRLGSLVAFRLTDRPEPAWLHPAPAAG
;
A
#
# COMPACT_ATOMS: atom_id res chain seq x y z
N MET A 1 35.58 -25.97 3.05
CA MET A 1 34.14 -25.77 2.79
C MET A 1 33.53 -27.15 2.61
N THR A 2 32.47 -27.47 3.36
CA THR A 2 31.68 -28.69 3.17
C THR A 2 30.88 -28.58 1.88
N ALA A 3 30.73 -29.67 1.12
CA ALA A 3 29.89 -29.68 -0.08
C ALA A 3 28.45 -29.25 0.25
N PRO A 4 27.77 -28.49 -0.63
CA PRO A 4 26.38 -28.11 -0.41
C PRO A 4 25.48 -29.36 -0.28
N PRO A 5 24.44 -29.32 0.57
CA PRO A 5 23.53 -30.44 0.71
C PRO A 5 22.79 -30.69 -0.62
N PRO A 6 22.45 -31.95 -0.94
CA PRO A 6 21.64 -32.24 -2.14
C PRO A 6 20.25 -31.61 -2.02
N ILE A 7 19.59 -31.39 -3.16
CA ILE A 7 18.20 -30.93 -3.16
C ILE A 7 17.31 -32.02 -2.54
N PRO A 8 16.57 -31.71 -1.46
CA PRO A 8 15.69 -32.69 -0.84
C PRO A 8 14.50 -33.02 -1.75
N ARG A 9 14.03 -34.28 -1.73
CA ARG A 9 12.81 -34.73 -2.42
C ARG A 9 11.54 -34.20 -1.74
N ARG A 10 11.39 -32.88 -1.77
CA ARG A 10 10.30 -32.11 -1.20
C ARG A 10 9.61 -31.37 -2.33
N LEU A 11 8.38 -31.75 -2.61
CA LEU A 11 7.52 -31.07 -3.55
C LEU A 11 6.65 -30.09 -2.77
N SER A 12 6.51 -28.87 -3.28
CA SER A 12 5.65 -27.88 -2.64
C SER A 12 4.91 -26.99 -3.63
N HIS A 13 3.84 -26.41 -3.14
CA HIS A 13 3.14 -25.30 -3.79
C HIS A 13 2.95 -24.16 -2.79
N ILE A 14 2.78 -22.94 -3.31
CA ILE A 14 2.22 -21.82 -2.55
C ILE A 14 0.83 -21.53 -3.12
N TRP A 15 -0.17 -21.50 -2.24
CA TRP A 15 -1.48 -20.95 -2.59
C TRP A 15 -2.01 -20.06 -1.48
N ILE A 16 -2.01 -18.76 -1.73
CA ILE A 16 -2.36 -17.72 -0.78
C ILE A 16 -3.37 -16.74 -1.36
N GLY A 17 -3.94 -15.91 -0.50
CA GLY A 17 -4.97 -14.95 -0.87
C GLY A 17 -6.37 -15.53 -0.72
N PRO A 18 -7.39 -14.78 -1.19
CA PRO A 18 -8.78 -15.07 -0.87
C PRO A 18 -9.44 -16.07 -1.82
N ARG A 19 -8.82 -16.37 -2.97
CA ARG A 19 -9.41 -17.22 -4.01
C ARG A 19 -9.20 -18.71 -3.70
N PRO A 20 -10.12 -19.58 -4.17
CA PRO A 20 -9.97 -21.01 -3.99
C PRO A 20 -8.80 -21.57 -4.81
N ALA A 21 -8.14 -22.60 -4.27
CA ALA A 21 -6.95 -23.21 -4.86
C ALA A 21 -7.27 -23.96 -6.15
N PRO A 22 -6.43 -23.89 -7.20
CA PRO A 22 -6.56 -24.64 -8.43
C PRO A 22 -6.15 -26.11 -8.23
N ARG A 23 -6.86 -26.82 -7.34
CA ARG A 23 -6.49 -28.16 -6.87
C ARG A 23 -6.30 -29.15 -8.02
N ARG A 24 -7.15 -29.09 -9.05
CA ARG A 24 -7.05 -29.98 -10.22
C ARG A 24 -5.70 -29.90 -10.93
N TRP A 25 -5.06 -28.73 -10.94
CA TRP A 25 -3.72 -28.56 -11.49
C TRP A 25 -2.65 -28.98 -10.48
N MET A 26 -2.76 -28.50 -9.24
CA MET A 26 -1.79 -28.78 -8.18
C MET A 26 -1.64 -30.27 -7.87
N GLU A 27 -2.72 -31.06 -7.94
CA GLU A 27 -2.75 -32.49 -7.63
C GLU A 27 -2.02 -33.36 -8.67
N SER A 28 -1.81 -32.86 -9.89
CA SER A 28 -1.02 -33.57 -10.91
C SER A 28 0.44 -33.77 -10.50
N TRP A 29 0.99 -32.85 -9.69
CA TRP A 29 2.38 -32.91 -9.24
C TRP A 29 2.66 -34.03 -8.23
N PRO A 30 1.96 -34.15 -7.08
CA PRO A 30 2.18 -35.27 -6.17
C PRO A 30 1.79 -36.60 -6.80
N ALA A 31 0.82 -36.64 -7.73
CA ALA A 31 0.49 -37.85 -8.48
C ALA A 31 1.67 -38.35 -9.35
N ALA A 32 2.43 -37.42 -9.94
CA ALA A 32 3.64 -37.75 -10.71
C ALA A 32 4.87 -38.04 -9.84
N HIS A 33 4.85 -37.69 -8.54
CA HIS A 33 5.98 -37.83 -7.61
C HIS A 33 5.55 -38.55 -6.30
N PRO A 34 5.10 -39.82 -6.36
CA PRO A 34 4.56 -40.52 -5.19
C PRO A 34 5.58 -40.72 -4.05
N ASP A 35 6.87 -40.73 -4.37
CA ASP A 35 7.96 -40.93 -3.39
C ASP A 35 8.43 -39.62 -2.74
N TRP A 36 7.87 -38.48 -3.12
CA TRP A 36 8.25 -37.17 -2.59
C TRP A 36 7.27 -36.71 -1.50
N SER A 37 7.79 -36.05 -0.47
CA SER A 37 6.90 -35.40 0.50
C SER A 37 6.24 -34.17 -0.14
N TYR A 38 4.94 -34.00 0.04
CA TYR A 38 4.19 -32.88 -0.54
C TYR A 38 3.68 -31.90 0.52
N THR A 39 3.84 -30.59 0.29
CA THR A 39 3.34 -29.53 1.19
C THR A 39 2.76 -28.36 0.41
N VAL A 40 1.58 -27.88 0.83
CA VAL A 40 1.00 -26.63 0.34
C VAL A 40 1.17 -25.55 1.39
N PHE A 41 1.97 -24.53 1.08
CA PHE A 41 2.12 -23.35 1.92
C PHE A 41 0.96 -22.38 1.66
N GLY A 42 0.06 -22.29 2.63
CA GLY A 42 -1.17 -21.51 2.54
C GLY A 42 -1.17 -20.21 3.34
N ASN A 43 -2.37 -19.64 3.54
CA ASN A 43 -2.58 -18.42 4.35
C ASN A 43 -2.10 -18.59 5.80
N ASP A 44 -2.06 -19.81 6.34
CA ASP A 44 -1.48 -20.10 7.65
C ASP A 44 0.03 -19.90 7.67
N THR A 45 0.75 -20.35 6.64
CA THR A 45 2.18 -20.08 6.48
C THR A 45 2.41 -18.58 6.28
N LEU A 46 1.63 -17.93 5.42
CA LEU A 46 1.70 -16.48 5.19
C LEU A 46 1.61 -15.70 6.49
N THR A 47 0.68 -16.05 7.38
CA THR A 47 0.42 -15.27 8.60
C THR A 47 1.26 -15.70 9.80
N GLY A 48 1.68 -16.97 9.87
CA GLY A 48 2.38 -17.52 11.04
C GLY A 48 3.90 -17.71 10.89
N HIS A 49 4.43 -17.78 9.66
CA HIS A 49 5.88 -18.02 9.48
C HIS A 49 6.70 -16.73 9.69
N PRO A 50 7.83 -16.75 10.42
CA PRO A 50 8.64 -15.55 10.67
C PRO A 50 9.53 -15.20 9.46
N PHE A 51 8.92 -14.75 8.37
CA PHE A 51 9.64 -14.27 7.18
C PHE A 51 10.54 -13.07 7.51
N ARG A 52 11.78 -13.07 7.02
CA ARG A 52 12.67 -11.90 7.08
C ARG A 52 12.11 -10.74 6.26
N LEU A 53 11.43 -11.02 5.16
CA LEU A 53 10.78 -10.06 4.28
C LEU A 53 9.36 -9.68 4.74
N ARG A 54 9.02 -9.91 6.03
CA ARG A 54 7.68 -9.72 6.61
C ARG A 54 7.07 -8.35 6.28
N ALA A 55 7.84 -7.27 6.37
CA ALA A 55 7.33 -5.92 6.09
C ALA A 55 6.85 -5.76 4.63
N LEU A 56 7.62 -6.30 3.68
CA LEU A 56 7.29 -6.25 2.25
C LEU A 56 6.12 -7.19 1.91
N ILE A 57 6.11 -8.38 2.51
CA ILE A 57 5.00 -9.35 2.42
C ILE A 57 3.68 -8.70 2.89
N ASN A 58 3.69 -8.03 4.03
CA ASN A 58 2.51 -7.40 4.59
C ASN A 58 2.00 -6.27 3.69
N GLU A 59 2.90 -5.47 3.12
CA GLU A 59 2.54 -4.40 2.19
C GLU A 59 1.89 -4.94 0.91
N TYR A 60 2.45 -5.97 0.28
CA TYR A 60 1.81 -6.57 -0.90
C TYR A 60 0.52 -7.31 -0.58
N ALA A 61 0.41 -7.97 0.58
CA ALA A 61 -0.85 -8.54 1.03
C ALA A 61 -1.93 -7.46 1.19
N TRP A 62 -1.60 -6.33 1.83
CA TRP A 62 -2.50 -5.18 1.95
C TRP A 62 -2.93 -4.63 0.57
N ARG A 63 -2.00 -4.49 -0.38
CA ARG A 63 -2.31 -4.08 -1.77
C ARG A 63 -3.12 -5.12 -2.56
N GLY A 64 -3.33 -6.33 -2.02
CA GLY A 64 -3.94 -7.45 -2.75
C GLY A 64 -3.03 -8.01 -3.86
N ALA A 65 -1.73 -7.72 -3.80
CA ALA A 65 -0.73 -8.10 -4.79
C ALA A 65 -0.12 -9.49 -4.47
N TRP A 66 -0.96 -10.52 -4.46
CA TRP A 66 -0.61 -11.88 -4.00
C TRP A 66 0.57 -12.52 -4.76
N ALA A 67 0.77 -12.20 -6.03
CA ALA A 67 1.92 -12.69 -6.79
C ALA A 67 3.26 -12.24 -6.16
N GLY A 68 3.35 -10.99 -5.71
CA GLY A 68 4.57 -10.50 -5.04
C GLY A 68 4.76 -11.12 -3.66
N VAL A 69 3.66 -11.41 -2.96
CA VAL A 69 3.70 -12.16 -1.69
C VAL A 69 4.24 -13.58 -1.94
N GLN A 70 3.75 -14.26 -2.98
CA GLN A 70 4.22 -15.58 -3.39
C GLN A 70 5.71 -15.58 -3.75
N ASP A 71 6.20 -14.59 -4.52
CA ASP A 71 7.61 -14.48 -4.89
C ASP A 71 8.50 -14.50 -3.63
N MET A 72 8.21 -13.63 -2.66
CA MET A 72 8.99 -13.52 -1.42
C MET A 72 8.89 -14.75 -0.54
N MET A 73 7.69 -15.33 -0.40
CA MET A 73 7.50 -16.58 0.32
C MET A 73 8.31 -17.71 -0.33
N ARG A 74 8.29 -17.82 -1.67
CA ARG A 74 9.04 -18.82 -2.43
C ARG A 74 10.53 -18.73 -2.16
N TYR A 75 11.11 -17.53 -2.21
CA TYR A 75 12.53 -17.35 -1.95
C TYR A 75 12.93 -17.80 -0.55
N GLU A 76 12.23 -17.35 0.49
CA GLU A 76 12.58 -17.72 1.86
C GLU A 76 12.31 -19.19 2.19
N LEU A 77 11.22 -19.76 1.68
CA LEU A 77 10.86 -21.17 1.91
C LEU A 77 11.81 -22.12 1.18
N LEU A 78 12.18 -21.83 -0.08
CA LEU A 78 13.18 -22.61 -0.81
C LEU A 78 14.56 -22.46 -0.17
N TYR A 79 14.98 -21.24 0.17
CA TYR A 79 16.26 -21.02 0.86
C TYR A 79 16.35 -21.81 2.17
N ARG A 80 15.25 -21.86 2.94
CA ARG A 80 15.23 -22.54 4.25
C ARG A 80 15.09 -24.06 4.16
N TYR A 81 14.21 -24.55 3.29
CA TYR A 81 13.80 -25.95 3.29
C TYR A 81 14.28 -26.75 2.08
N GLY A 82 14.71 -26.06 1.02
CA GLY A 82 15.06 -26.63 -0.28
C GLY A 82 13.88 -27.34 -0.96
N GLY A 83 14.21 -28.05 -2.03
CA GLY A 83 13.27 -28.89 -2.78
C GLY A 83 12.79 -28.24 -4.06
N PHE A 84 11.67 -28.73 -4.59
CA PHE A 84 11.02 -28.23 -5.78
C PHE A 84 9.67 -27.60 -5.41
N MET A 85 9.48 -26.35 -5.80
CA MET A 85 8.26 -25.58 -5.63
C MET A 85 7.62 -25.31 -6.98
N ALA A 86 6.59 -26.09 -7.29
CA ALA A 86 5.83 -25.97 -8.53
C ALA A 86 4.96 -24.69 -8.54
N ASP A 87 4.67 -24.19 -9.73
CA ASP A 87 3.67 -23.16 -9.94
C ASP A 87 2.27 -23.76 -9.80
N ALA A 88 1.43 -23.15 -8.96
CA ALA A 88 0.09 -23.66 -8.70
C ALA A 88 -0.83 -23.63 -9.93
N ASP A 89 -0.46 -22.87 -10.97
CA ASP A 89 -1.13 -22.86 -12.27
C ASP A 89 -0.46 -23.71 -13.35
N ALA A 90 0.42 -24.64 -12.99
CA ALA A 90 0.99 -25.60 -13.92
C ALA A 90 0.43 -27.01 -13.70
N ILE A 91 0.15 -27.71 -14.80
CA ILE A 91 -0.11 -29.16 -14.79
C ILE A 91 1.22 -29.90 -14.96
N CYS A 92 1.53 -30.83 -14.07
CA CYS A 92 2.66 -31.74 -14.20
C CYS A 92 2.36 -32.78 -15.29
N LEU A 93 3.25 -32.89 -16.27
CA LEU A 93 3.19 -33.89 -17.35
C LEU A 93 4.19 -35.01 -17.12
N HIS A 94 5.36 -34.70 -16.54
CA HIS A 94 6.42 -35.67 -16.26
C HIS A 94 7.15 -35.35 -14.95
N PRO A 95 7.72 -36.36 -14.25
CA PRO A 95 8.49 -36.14 -13.04
C PRO A 95 9.77 -35.35 -13.30
N VAL A 96 10.20 -34.53 -12.33
CA VAL A 96 11.35 -33.62 -12.47
C VAL A 96 12.65 -34.18 -11.88
N ASP A 97 12.66 -35.42 -11.37
CA ASP A 97 13.83 -36.02 -10.72
C ASP A 97 15.10 -35.94 -11.57
N GLU A 98 14.98 -36.17 -12.89
CA GLU A 98 16.12 -36.15 -13.81
C GLU A 98 16.68 -34.74 -14.06
N LEU A 99 15.89 -33.70 -13.78
CA LEU A 99 16.32 -32.31 -13.94
C LEU A 99 17.20 -31.82 -12.77
N LEU A 100 17.07 -32.43 -11.59
CA LEU A 100 17.74 -31.99 -10.37
C LEU A 100 19.09 -32.71 -10.19
N ASP A 101 19.99 -32.45 -11.14
CA ASP A 101 21.30 -33.10 -11.30
C ASP A 101 22.39 -32.62 -10.32
N GLY A 102 22.11 -31.63 -9.47
CA GLY A 102 23.08 -31.09 -8.53
C GLY A 102 22.47 -30.15 -7.48
N ALA A 103 23.29 -29.80 -6.49
CA ALA A 103 22.94 -28.81 -5.47
C ALA A 103 23.18 -27.40 -6.01
N ARG A 104 22.17 -26.86 -6.69
CA ARG A 104 22.14 -25.52 -7.26
C ARG A 104 20.69 -25.02 -7.33
N ALA A 105 20.49 -23.72 -7.55
CA ALA A 105 19.17 -23.20 -7.86
C ALA A 105 18.79 -23.54 -9.31
N TYR A 106 17.49 -23.72 -9.55
CA TYR A 106 16.94 -24.00 -10.87
C TYR A 106 15.79 -23.06 -11.20
N THR A 107 15.77 -22.57 -12.43
CA THR A 107 14.67 -21.80 -13.00
C THR A 107 14.57 -22.08 -14.50
N VAL A 108 13.65 -21.39 -15.19
CA VAL A 108 13.30 -21.61 -16.59
C VAL A 108 13.31 -20.26 -17.29
N HIS A 109 13.74 -20.22 -18.55
CA HIS A 109 13.56 -19.04 -19.38
C HIS A 109 12.07 -18.68 -19.55
N ASP A 110 11.70 -17.40 -19.51
CA ASP A 110 10.31 -16.95 -19.75
C ASP A 110 10.14 -16.49 -21.21
N ARG A 111 10.72 -15.34 -21.56
CA ARG A 111 10.62 -14.74 -22.91
C ARG A 111 11.96 -14.24 -23.46
N PRO A 112 13.00 -15.08 -23.52
CA PRO A 112 14.34 -14.63 -23.91
C PRO A 112 14.35 -13.95 -25.30
N GLU A 113 13.48 -14.38 -26.21
CA GLU A 113 13.43 -13.87 -27.60
C GLU A 113 12.53 -12.65 -27.81
N SER A 114 11.54 -12.41 -26.93
CA SER A 114 10.51 -11.38 -27.14
C SER A 114 10.45 -10.29 -26.08
N ASP A 115 11.02 -10.50 -24.89
CA ASP A 115 11.21 -9.45 -23.87
C ASP A 115 12.57 -9.63 -23.17
N PRO A 116 13.62 -8.91 -23.60
CA PRO A 116 14.96 -9.05 -23.03
C PRO A 116 15.04 -8.61 -21.56
N TRP A 117 13.99 -8.00 -21.03
CA TRP A 117 13.90 -7.56 -19.63
C TRP A 117 13.15 -8.55 -18.74
N ARG A 118 12.49 -9.58 -19.31
CA ARG A 118 11.74 -10.62 -18.60
C ARG A 118 12.25 -12.00 -18.98
N GLY A 119 13.52 -12.25 -18.63
CA GLY A 119 14.25 -13.41 -19.15
C GLY A 119 13.95 -14.75 -18.46
N VAL A 120 13.42 -14.77 -17.24
CA VAL A 120 13.20 -16.00 -16.45
C VAL A 120 11.87 -16.02 -15.70
N CYS A 121 11.37 -17.22 -15.45
CA CYS A 121 10.35 -17.53 -14.46
C CYS A 121 10.93 -17.41 -13.03
N PRO A 122 10.11 -17.55 -11.96
CA PRO A 122 10.68 -17.57 -10.62
C PRO A 122 11.52 -18.84 -10.36
N ILE A 123 12.27 -18.86 -9.27
CA ILE A 123 13.06 -20.05 -8.86
C ILE A 123 12.14 -21.23 -8.57
N LEU A 124 12.37 -22.37 -9.22
CA LEU A 124 11.55 -23.58 -9.05
C LEU A 124 12.16 -24.54 -8.05
N ALA A 125 13.48 -24.59 -7.92
CA ALA A 125 14.14 -25.46 -6.95
C ALA A 125 15.44 -24.88 -6.46
N CYS A 126 15.86 -25.27 -5.26
CA CYS A 126 17.24 -25.14 -4.81
C CYS A 126 17.52 -26.07 -3.63
N GLU A 127 18.80 -26.21 -3.31
CA GLU A 127 19.27 -26.73 -2.04
C GLU A 127 19.06 -25.70 -0.91
N PRO A 128 18.89 -26.16 0.36
CA PRO A 128 18.87 -25.25 1.49
C PRO A 128 20.15 -24.41 1.55
N GLY A 129 20.00 -23.09 1.71
CA GLY A 129 21.11 -22.15 1.83
C GLY A 129 21.74 -21.70 0.51
N ASN A 130 21.09 -21.95 -0.64
CA ASN A 130 21.63 -21.58 -1.95
C ASN A 130 22.10 -20.10 -2.00
N PRO A 131 23.33 -19.81 -2.45
CA PRO A 131 23.92 -18.48 -2.36
C PRO A 131 23.21 -17.44 -3.24
N PHE A 132 22.71 -17.82 -4.41
CA PHE A 132 21.99 -16.89 -5.28
C PHE A 132 20.61 -16.53 -4.71
N VAL A 133 19.86 -17.52 -4.21
CA VAL A 133 18.58 -17.26 -3.54
C VAL A 133 18.77 -16.43 -2.26
N GLY A 134 19.85 -16.68 -1.51
CA GLY A 134 20.25 -15.83 -0.38
C GLY A 134 20.49 -14.38 -0.78
N ALA A 135 21.25 -14.14 -1.85
CA ALA A 135 21.51 -12.79 -2.37
C ALA A 135 20.23 -12.07 -2.85
N VAL A 136 19.27 -12.81 -3.41
CA VAL A 136 17.93 -12.30 -3.75
C VAL A 136 17.19 -11.81 -2.50
N ILE A 137 17.17 -12.62 -1.44
CA ILE A 137 16.54 -12.25 -0.17
C ILE A 137 17.26 -11.05 0.46
N ASP A 138 18.60 -11.03 0.44
CA ASP A 138 19.39 -9.91 0.96
C ASP A 138 19.09 -8.60 0.24
N ARG A 139 19.02 -8.62 -1.10
CA ARG A 139 18.64 -7.43 -1.88
C ARG A 139 17.25 -6.93 -1.49
N LEU A 140 16.26 -7.83 -1.42
CA LEU A 140 14.90 -7.46 -1.02
C LEU A 140 14.85 -6.90 0.40
N ALA A 141 15.64 -7.46 1.33
CA ALA A 141 15.69 -7.01 2.72
C ALA A 141 16.24 -5.58 2.91
N THR A 142 16.81 -4.97 1.87
CA THR A 142 17.23 -3.56 1.89
C THR A 142 16.09 -2.57 1.61
N LEU A 143 14.96 -3.05 1.10
CA LEU A 143 13.84 -2.21 0.69
C LEU A 143 12.89 -1.92 1.86
N ALA A 144 12.32 -0.72 1.85
CA ALA A 144 11.16 -0.37 2.63
C ALA A 144 9.85 -0.66 1.86
N PRO A 145 8.73 -0.93 2.55
CA PRO A 145 7.41 -1.16 1.95
C PRO A 145 6.98 -0.15 0.88
N TRP A 146 7.24 1.15 1.08
CA TRP A 146 6.84 2.19 0.13
C TRP A 146 7.67 2.19 -1.18
N GLU A 147 8.80 1.50 -1.22
CA GLU A 147 9.65 1.39 -2.43
C GLU A 147 9.14 0.30 -3.39
N LEU A 148 8.27 -0.59 -2.90
CA LEU A 148 7.68 -1.64 -3.73
C LEU A 148 6.85 -1.06 -4.87
N ARG A 149 7.15 -1.51 -6.09
CA ARG A 149 6.40 -1.19 -7.32
C ARG A 149 5.46 -2.35 -7.64
N LYS A 150 5.19 -2.61 -8.92
CA LYS A 150 4.46 -3.82 -9.34
C LYS A 150 5.29 -5.07 -9.01
N PRO A 151 4.67 -6.19 -8.58
CA PRO A 151 5.38 -7.42 -8.24
C PRO A 151 6.44 -7.84 -9.26
N GLU A 152 6.09 -7.85 -10.55
CA GLU A 152 7.02 -8.19 -11.63
C GLU A 152 8.37 -7.45 -11.55
N ALA A 153 8.34 -6.15 -11.20
CA ALA A 153 9.50 -5.27 -11.22
C ALA A 153 10.28 -5.26 -9.90
N SER A 154 9.63 -5.55 -8.77
CA SER A 154 10.26 -5.48 -7.45
C SER A 154 10.63 -6.85 -6.87
N THR A 155 9.88 -7.90 -7.20
CA THR A 155 10.08 -9.25 -6.62
C THR A 155 10.07 -10.37 -7.65
N GLY A 156 9.39 -10.19 -8.79
CA GLY A 156 9.14 -11.25 -9.77
C GLY A 156 10.16 -11.31 -10.91
N ASN A 157 9.70 -11.78 -12.08
CA ASN A 157 10.54 -12.15 -13.23
C ASN A 157 11.54 -11.07 -13.67
N ARG A 158 11.15 -9.78 -13.74
CA ARG A 158 12.07 -8.70 -14.16
C ARG A 158 13.14 -8.42 -13.11
N PHE A 159 12.74 -8.43 -11.85
CA PHE A 159 13.67 -8.27 -10.72
C PHE A 159 14.69 -9.41 -10.70
N LEU A 160 14.22 -10.66 -10.77
CA LEU A 160 15.09 -11.83 -10.76
C LEU A 160 16.05 -11.85 -11.96
N TRP A 161 15.57 -11.50 -13.15
CA TRP A 161 16.43 -11.38 -14.33
C TRP A 161 17.51 -10.30 -14.18
N GLY A 162 17.15 -9.15 -13.57
CA GLY A 162 18.11 -8.11 -13.22
C GLY A 162 19.21 -8.64 -12.29
N MET A 163 18.83 -9.38 -11.24
CA MET A 163 19.77 -10.01 -10.30
C MET A 163 20.69 -11.03 -10.98
N ILE A 164 20.18 -11.85 -11.90
CA ILE A 164 21.00 -12.82 -12.66
C ILE A 164 22.04 -12.09 -13.50
N ARG A 165 21.65 -11.02 -14.19
CA ARG A 165 22.57 -10.23 -15.02
C ARG A 165 23.62 -9.49 -14.19
N GLU A 166 23.22 -8.95 -13.04
CA GLU A 166 24.12 -8.22 -12.14
C GLU A 166 25.14 -9.16 -11.49
N LEU A 167 24.67 -10.27 -10.92
CA LEU A 167 25.53 -11.18 -10.15
C LEU A 167 26.24 -12.24 -11.00
N SER A 168 25.74 -12.50 -12.21
CA SER A 168 26.28 -13.49 -13.16
C SER A 168 26.65 -14.83 -12.48
N PRO A 169 25.70 -15.49 -11.80
CA PRO A 169 25.99 -16.74 -11.08
C PRO A 169 26.51 -17.81 -12.04
N GLY A 170 27.50 -18.58 -11.58
CA GLY A 170 28.00 -19.74 -12.32
C GLY A 170 26.98 -20.87 -12.37
N ASP A 171 27.19 -21.82 -13.29
CA ASP A 171 26.30 -22.96 -13.49
C ASP A 171 26.14 -23.82 -12.23
N ASP A 172 27.18 -23.92 -11.39
CA ASP A 172 27.15 -24.62 -10.10
C ASP A 172 26.30 -23.93 -9.02
N THR A 173 25.81 -22.72 -9.30
CA THR A 173 24.97 -21.93 -8.39
C THR A 173 23.55 -21.78 -8.91
N LEU A 174 23.38 -21.55 -10.22
CA LEU A 174 22.08 -21.37 -10.87
C LEU A 174 22.11 -22.00 -12.26
N ARG A 175 21.18 -22.91 -12.52
CA ARG A 175 20.86 -23.44 -13.85
C ARG A 175 19.54 -22.85 -14.34
N ILE A 176 19.53 -22.42 -15.60
CA ILE A 176 18.32 -21.94 -16.29
C ILE A 176 17.98 -22.94 -17.40
N TRP A 177 16.81 -23.58 -17.31
CA TRP A 177 16.34 -24.53 -18.31
C TRP A 177 15.67 -23.85 -19.50
N PRO A 178 15.58 -24.55 -20.65
CA PRO A 178 14.79 -24.09 -21.79
C PRO A 178 13.32 -23.83 -21.42
N VAL A 179 12.73 -22.79 -22.02
CA VAL A 179 11.36 -22.32 -21.74
C VAL A 179 10.31 -23.43 -21.88
N HIS A 180 10.42 -24.26 -22.91
CA HIS A 180 9.45 -25.30 -23.25
C HIS A 180 9.39 -26.43 -22.23
N TYR A 181 10.34 -26.54 -21.31
CA TYR A 181 10.27 -27.55 -20.24
C TYR A 181 9.06 -27.33 -19.34
N PHE A 182 8.64 -26.08 -19.12
CA PHE A 182 7.51 -25.76 -18.23
C PHE A 182 6.48 -24.81 -18.86
N VAL A 183 6.85 -24.14 -19.96
CA VAL A 183 6.00 -23.20 -20.68
C VAL A 183 6.00 -23.58 -22.17
N PRO A 184 5.39 -24.73 -22.55
CA PRO A 184 5.41 -25.23 -23.93
C PRO A 184 4.59 -24.38 -24.91
N TRP A 185 3.78 -23.45 -24.41
CA TRP A 185 3.04 -22.46 -25.19
C TRP A 185 2.92 -21.14 -24.42
N GLN A 186 2.72 -20.04 -25.15
CA GLN A 186 2.58 -18.70 -24.57
C GLN A 186 1.16 -18.18 -24.78
N LYS A 187 0.56 -17.55 -23.76
CA LYS A 187 -0.78 -16.93 -23.87
C LYS A 187 -0.92 -15.87 -24.99
N SER A 188 0.18 -15.28 -25.44
CA SER A 188 0.21 -14.33 -26.56
C SER A 188 0.24 -15.00 -27.94
N ALA A 189 0.51 -16.30 -27.98
CA ALA A 189 0.51 -17.14 -29.18
C ALA A 189 0.01 -18.55 -28.81
N PRO A 190 -1.27 -18.69 -28.41
CA PRO A 190 -1.80 -19.93 -27.84
C PRO A 190 -1.81 -21.11 -28.82
N ASP A 191 -1.80 -20.84 -30.13
CA ASP A 191 -1.74 -21.86 -31.17
C ASP A 191 -0.32 -22.38 -31.44
N GLN A 192 0.70 -21.78 -30.80
CA GLN A 192 2.11 -22.18 -30.93
C GLN A 192 2.50 -23.05 -29.73
N TRP A 193 2.42 -24.36 -29.94
CA TRP A 193 2.89 -25.36 -28.99
C TRP A 193 4.28 -25.87 -29.40
N TYR A 194 5.15 -26.09 -28.43
CA TYR A 194 6.47 -26.70 -28.66
C TYR A 194 6.34 -28.13 -29.20
N ASP A 195 6.83 -28.36 -30.41
CA ASP A 195 6.78 -29.65 -31.12
C ASP A 195 8.17 -30.30 -31.31
N GLY A 196 9.18 -29.80 -30.61
CA GLY A 196 10.54 -30.32 -30.67
C GLY A 196 10.75 -31.62 -29.87
N PRO A 197 11.97 -32.19 -29.92
CA PRO A 197 12.26 -33.51 -29.36
C PRO A 197 12.40 -33.54 -27.84
N ASP A 198 12.53 -32.38 -27.17
CA ASP A 198 12.74 -32.35 -25.73
C ASP A 198 11.47 -32.70 -24.97
N ARG A 199 11.66 -33.27 -23.77
CA ARG A 199 10.56 -33.55 -22.85
C ARG A 199 10.00 -32.25 -22.26
N VAL A 200 8.67 -32.12 -22.29
CA VAL A 200 7.93 -31.06 -21.58
C VAL A 200 7.52 -31.62 -20.22
N TYR A 201 7.92 -30.99 -19.12
CA TYR A 201 7.64 -31.46 -17.76
C TYR A 201 6.37 -30.88 -17.18
N ALA A 202 6.00 -29.67 -17.57
CA ALA A 202 4.78 -29.04 -17.12
C ALA A 202 4.14 -28.16 -18.19
N GLU A 203 2.84 -27.94 -18.02
CA GLU A 203 2.06 -27.01 -18.83
C GLU A 203 1.53 -25.87 -17.97
N GLN A 204 2.16 -24.70 -18.06
CA GLN A 204 1.70 -23.46 -17.44
C GLN A 204 0.36 -22.99 -18.05
N LYS A 205 -0.66 -22.82 -17.21
CA LYS A 205 -2.04 -22.44 -17.60
C LYS A 205 -2.32 -20.94 -17.52
N TRP A 206 -1.39 -20.14 -17.02
CA TRP A 206 -1.50 -18.68 -16.97
C TRP A 206 -2.75 -18.21 -16.20
N GLY A 207 -3.06 -18.85 -15.07
CA GLY A 207 -4.39 -18.82 -14.46
C GLY A 207 -4.92 -17.41 -14.16
N THR A 208 -4.04 -16.51 -13.70
CA THR A 208 -4.39 -15.09 -13.48
C THR A 208 -4.69 -14.36 -14.79
N SER A 209 -3.89 -14.61 -15.82
CA SER A 209 -3.97 -13.89 -17.11
C SER A 209 -5.15 -14.34 -17.96
N MET A 210 -5.54 -15.60 -17.82
CA MET A 210 -6.65 -16.23 -18.54
C MET A 210 -7.97 -16.20 -17.76
N TRP A 211 -8.00 -15.50 -16.62
CA TRP A 211 -9.19 -15.41 -15.74
C TRP A 211 -9.76 -16.79 -15.40
N ALA A 212 -8.87 -17.73 -15.09
CA ALA A 212 -9.23 -19.14 -14.92
C ALA A 212 -9.68 -19.48 -13.50
N TYR A 213 -9.31 -18.68 -12.50
CA TYR A 213 -9.66 -18.93 -11.10
C TYR A 213 -11.09 -18.47 -10.75
N ASN A 214 -11.68 -19.10 -9.74
CA ASN A 214 -12.97 -18.72 -9.16
C ASN A 214 -14.11 -18.58 -10.19
N ARG A 215 -14.31 -19.62 -11.01
CA ARG A 215 -15.36 -19.68 -12.02
C ARG A 215 -15.83 -21.12 -12.20
N GLU A 216 -17.06 -21.27 -12.69
CA GLU A 216 -17.61 -22.57 -13.06
C GLU A 216 -16.76 -23.23 -14.16
N GLY A 217 -16.52 -24.54 -14.02
CA GLY A 217 -15.63 -25.30 -14.89
C GLY A 217 -14.14 -24.95 -14.76
N GLY A 218 -13.77 -24.13 -13.77
CA GLY A 218 -12.39 -23.78 -13.47
C GLY A 218 -11.59 -24.92 -12.81
N PRO A 219 -10.35 -24.64 -12.36
CA PRO A 219 -9.47 -25.63 -11.75
C PRO A 219 -9.77 -25.94 -10.28
N SER A 220 -10.86 -25.37 -9.75
CA SER A 220 -11.35 -25.53 -8.39
C SER A 220 -12.80 -25.98 -8.44
N ASP A 221 -13.20 -26.87 -7.51
CA ASP A 221 -14.60 -27.27 -7.34
C ASP A 221 -15.41 -26.20 -6.57
N GLU A 222 -14.74 -25.25 -5.92
CA GLU A 222 -15.33 -24.12 -5.22
C GLU A 222 -15.34 -22.87 -6.11
N VAL A 223 -16.47 -22.15 -6.12
CA VAL A 223 -16.64 -20.82 -6.70
C VAL A 223 -17.25 -19.90 -5.65
N LEU A 224 -16.53 -18.84 -5.30
CA LEU A 224 -16.91 -17.87 -4.28
C LEU A 224 -17.58 -16.65 -4.88
N SER A 225 -18.51 -16.08 -4.13
CA SER A 225 -19.03 -14.73 -4.36
C SER A 225 -17.97 -13.66 -4.07
N ALA A 226 -18.23 -12.43 -4.53
CA ALA A 226 -17.37 -11.28 -4.26
C ALA A 226 -17.27 -10.98 -2.75
N ASP A 227 -18.37 -11.11 -2.01
CA ASP A 227 -18.42 -10.86 -0.57
C ASP A 227 -17.62 -11.90 0.21
N GLU A 228 -17.65 -13.18 -0.20
CA GLU A 228 -16.82 -14.22 0.41
C GLU A 228 -15.33 -14.00 0.14
N ILE A 229 -14.96 -13.54 -1.06
CA ILE A 229 -13.58 -13.18 -1.40
C ILE A 229 -13.11 -12.02 -0.53
N GLU A 230 -13.92 -10.98 -0.36
CA GLU A 230 -13.54 -9.84 0.48
C GLU A 230 -13.48 -10.22 1.95
N ALA A 231 -14.42 -11.04 2.44
CA ALA A 231 -14.38 -11.56 3.81
C ALA A 231 -13.12 -12.40 4.07
N ARG A 232 -12.72 -13.27 3.13
CA ARG A 232 -11.46 -14.04 3.22
C ARG A 232 -10.25 -13.11 3.20
N ARG A 233 -10.26 -12.08 2.36
CA ARG A 233 -9.18 -11.07 2.29
C ARG A 233 -9.06 -10.32 3.62
N ALA A 234 -10.17 -9.82 4.16
CA ALA A 234 -10.20 -9.12 5.44
C ALA A 234 -9.68 -10.01 6.59
N ALA A 235 -10.07 -11.29 6.61
CA ALA A 235 -9.58 -12.24 7.61
C ALA A 235 -8.05 -12.46 7.53
N ILE A 236 -7.47 -12.49 6.32
CA ILE A 236 -6.01 -12.57 6.14
C ILE A 236 -5.33 -11.32 6.71
N LEU A 237 -5.85 -10.12 6.37
CA LEU A 237 -5.28 -8.86 6.86
C LEU A 237 -5.40 -8.73 8.38
N GLU A 238 -6.52 -9.14 8.97
CA GLU A 238 -6.68 -9.14 10.43
C GLU A 238 -5.68 -10.07 11.12
N ARG A 239 -5.41 -11.25 10.55
CA ARG A 239 -4.38 -12.16 11.06
C ARG A 239 -2.98 -11.56 10.95
N LEU A 240 -2.66 -10.87 9.85
CA LEU A 240 -1.39 -10.18 9.68
C LEU A 240 -1.24 -9.01 10.67
N ALA A 241 -2.31 -8.26 10.93
CA ALA A 241 -2.33 -7.18 11.92
C ALA A 241 -2.19 -7.71 13.37
N GLY A 242 -2.87 -8.81 13.68
CA GLY A 242 -2.85 -9.46 14.99
C GLY A 242 -1.56 -10.21 15.30
N ALA A 243 -0.76 -10.58 14.28
CA ALA A 243 0.52 -11.25 14.47
C ALA A 243 1.52 -10.45 15.33
N ALA A 244 1.32 -9.14 15.46
CA ALA A 244 2.15 -8.27 16.28
C ALA A 244 1.63 -8.06 17.74
N GLY A 245 0.49 -8.68 18.14
CA GLY A 245 -0.08 -8.60 19.50
C GLY A 245 -1.35 -7.74 19.62
N GLU A 246 -1.70 -7.30 20.84
CA GLU A 246 -2.93 -6.54 21.16
C GLU A 246 -3.19 -5.37 20.19
N THR A 247 -4.36 -5.37 19.57
CA THR A 247 -4.72 -4.37 18.55
C THR A 247 -5.61 -3.25 19.09
N ALA A 248 -5.98 -3.31 20.38
CA ALA A 248 -6.82 -2.31 21.02
C ALA A 248 -5.98 -1.16 21.59
N PRO A 249 -6.49 0.09 21.55
CA PRO A 249 -5.86 1.20 22.23
C PRO A 249 -5.79 0.96 23.76
N PRO A 250 -4.68 1.33 24.44
CA PRO A 250 -4.50 1.03 25.87
C PRO A 250 -5.27 1.98 26.81
N ARG A 251 -5.92 3.04 26.30
CA ARG A 251 -6.53 4.12 27.12
C ARG A 251 -7.99 4.39 26.70
N PRO A 252 -8.92 3.42 26.86
CA PRO A 252 -10.26 3.48 26.29
C PRO A 252 -11.10 4.68 26.76
N GLU A 253 -10.93 5.16 27.99
CA GLU A 253 -11.61 6.35 28.51
C GLU A 253 -11.16 7.62 27.80
N ARG A 254 -9.83 7.80 27.64
CA ARG A 254 -9.26 8.95 26.92
C ARG A 254 -9.66 8.93 25.44
N ASP A 255 -9.64 7.75 24.83
CA ASP A 255 -10.02 7.58 23.43
C ASP A 255 -11.52 7.85 23.21
N SER A 256 -12.37 7.46 24.18
CA SER A 256 -13.80 7.82 24.18
C SER A 256 -14.02 9.32 24.33
N ALA A 257 -13.31 9.98 25.25
CA ALA A 257 -13.38 11.43 25.43
C ALA A 257 -12.95 12.20 24.17
N ARG A 258 -11.91 11.72 23.44
CA ARG A 258 -11.51 12.31 22.15
C ARG A 258 -12.60 12.19 21.10
N ARG A 259 -13.26 11.04 21.00
CA ARG A 259 -14.38 10.83 20.07
C ARG A 259 -15.57 11.72 20.43
N GLU A 260 -15.96 11.78 21.71
CA GLU A 260 -17.08 12.60 22.18
C GLU A 260 -16.82 14.10 21.91
N ALA A 261 -15.60 14.58 22.14
CA ALA A 261 -15.22 15.96 21.83
C ALA A 261 -15.33 16.26 20.32
N ALA A 262 -14.89 15.33 19.46
CA ALA A 262 -15.00 15.46 18.02
C ALA A 262 -16.47 15.45 17.55
N GLU A 263 -17.32 14.59 18.13
CA GLU A 263 -18.75 14.53 17.84
C GLU A 263 -19.49 15.80 18.29
N ALA A 264 -19.19 16.31 19.48
CA ALA A 264 -19.73 17.57 19.98
C ALA A 264 -19.35 18.76 19.08
N ALA A 265 -18.09 18.84 18.65
CA ALA A 265 -17.65 19.85 17.70
C ALA A 265 -18.33 19.69 16.33
N ALA A 266 -18.46 18.45 15.82
CA ALA A 266 -19.13 18.16 14.55
C ALA A 266 -20.60 18.63 14.54
N ALA A 267 -21.31 18.51 15.67
CA ALA A 267 -22.69 18.97 15.80
C ALA A 267 -22.86 20.49 15.59
N THR A 268 -21.82 21.28 15.87
CA THR A 268 -21.82 22.74 15.68
C THR A 268 -21.39 23.18 14.28
N ALA A 269 -20.84 22.28 13.47
CA ALA A 269 -20.20 22.61 12.20
C ALA A 269 -21.16 23.27 11.20
N ALA A 270 -22.43 22.85 11.13
CA ALA A 270 -23.41 23.44 10.22
C ALA A 270 -23.67 24.92 10.55
N GLY A 271 -23.93 25.23 11.82
CA GLY A 271 -24.15 26.61 12.26
C GLY A 271 -22.91 27.49 12.09
N ALA A 272 -21.72 26.94 12.30
CA ALA A 272 -20.47 27.66 12.04
C ALA A 272 -20.27 27.99 10.56
N LEU A 273 -20.52 27.02 9.66
CA LEU A 273 -20.39 27.21 8.21
C LEU A 273 -21.37 28.24 7.64
N ASP A 274 -22.58 28.34 8.22
CA ASP A 274 -23.58 29.34 7.83
C ASP A 274 -23.36 30.70 8.51
N GLY A 275 -22.36 30.80 9.40
CA GLY A 275 -22.05 32.02 10.15
C GLY A 275 -21.40 33.11 9.30
N PRO A 276 -21.56 34.39 9.68
CA PRO A 276 -21.07 35.52 8.89
C PRO A 276 -19.54 35.57 8.80
N GLU A 277 -18.81 35.17 9.85
CA GLU A 277 -17.34 35.18 9.83
C GLU A 277 -16.76 34.13 8.89
N VAL A 278 -17.32 32.91 8.87
CA VAL A 278 -16.87 31.85 7.97
C VAL A 278 -17.22 32.19 6.52
N THR A 279 -18.42 32.70 6.27
CA THR A 279 -18.84 33.17 4.94
C THR A 279 -17.88 34.24 4.40
N ALA A 280 -17.58 35.27 5.21
CA ALA A 280 -16.65 36.33 4.80
C ALA A 280 -15.23 35.81 4.53
N ASP A 281 -14.72 34.91 5.38
CA ASP A 281 -13.41 34.28 5.15
C ASP A 281 -13.41 33.39 3.89
N PHE A 282 -14.51 32.70 3.58
CA PHE A 282 -14.64 31.86 2.38
C PHE A 282 -14.69 32.70 1.10
N GLU A 283 -15.40 33.82 1.13
CA GLU A 283 -15.43 34.78 0.02
C GLU A 283 -14.03 35.33 -0.25
N ALA A 284 -13.38 35.89 0.79
CA ALA A 284 -12.04 36.47 0.67
C ALA A 284 -10.97 35.45 0.25
N LEU A 285 -11.04 34.22 0.76
CA LEU A 285 -10.16 33.13 0.33
C LEU A 285 -10.43 32.76 -1.13
N GLY A 286 -11.70 32.60 -1.52
CA GLY A 286 -12.10 32.29 -2.89
C GLY A 286 -11.62 33.34 -3.89
N GLU A 287 -11.71 34.63 -3.56
CA GLU A 287 -11.20 35.74 -4.37
C GLU A 287 -9.67 35.68 -4.50
N ALA A 288 -8.94 35.46 -3.41
CA ALA A 288 -7.48 35.35 -3.43
C ALA A 288 -7.00 34.18 -4.31
N LEU A 289 -7.68 33.04 -4.24
CA LEU A 289 -7.38 31.87 -5.08
C LEU A 289 -7.70 32.14 -6.56
N ALA A 290 -8.81 32.82 -6.86
CA ALA A 290 -9.16 33.21 -8.22
C ALA A 290 -8.14 34.20 -8.81
N ALA A 291 -7.67 35.17 -8.02
CA ALA A 291 -6.63 36.11 -8.42
C ALA A 291 -5.30 35.40 -8.71
N ALA A 292 -4.91 34.41 -7.89
CA ALA A 292 -3.71 33.61 -8.12
C ALA A 292 -3.79 32.81 -9.43
N MET A 293 -4.94 32.18 -9.70
CA MET A 293 -5.18 31.48 -10.98
C MET A 293 -5.12 32.44 -12.18
N ALA A 294 -5.75 33.61 -12.06
CA ALA A 294 -5.75 34.62 -13.11
C ALA A 294 -4.37 35.20 -13.41
N ALA A 295 -3.52 35.37 -12.38
CA ALA A 295 -2.12 35.82 -12.56
C ALA A 295 -1.28 34.84 -13.39
N GLU A 296 -1.62 33.55 -13.35
CA GLU A 296 -1.01 32.49 -14.16
C GLU A 296 -1.70 32.31 -15.52
N GLY A 297 -2.72 33.12 -15.85
CA GLY A 297 -3.52 32.98 -17.07
C GLY A 297 -4.38 31.71 -17.08
N LEU A 298 -4.68 31.15 -15.91
CA LEU A 298 -5.44 29.91 -15.75
C LEU A 298 -6.91 30.19 -15.37
N PRO A 299 -7.86 29.34 -15.80
CA PRO A 299 -9.25 29.46 -15.36
C PRO A 299 -9.38 29.15 -13.87
N ALA A 300 -10.30 29.82 -13.18
CA ALA A 300 -10.63 29.56 -11.78
C ALA A 300 -11.24 28.17 -11.61
N ARG A 301 -10.39 27.16 -11.44
CA ARG A 301 -10.73 25.74 -11.46
C ARG A 301 -9.99 25.02 -10.33
N PHE A 302 -10.74 24.61 -9.33
CA PHE A 302 -10.20 24.08 -8.08
C PHE A 302 -10.60 22.63 -7.83
N GLN A 303 -9.84 21.94 -6.96
CA GLN A 303 -10.26 20.66 -6.42
C GLN A 303 -11.40 20.85 -5.41
N GLY A 304 -11.18 21.68 -4.40
CA GLY A 304 -12.18 21.99 -3.37
C GLY A 304 -12.57 20.77 -2.55
N VAL A 305 -11.58 19.92 -2.20
CA VAL A 305 -11.83 18.61 -1.58
C VAL A 305 -12.70 18.77 -0.32
N HIS A 306 -13.68 17.87 -0.18
CA HIS A 306 -14.71 17.86 0.87
C HIS A 306 -15.73 19.02 0.85
N PHE A 307 -15.38 20.19 0.31
CA PHE A 307 -16.20 21.42 0.35
C PHE A 307 -17.00 21.68 -0.91
N TYR A 308 -16.34 21.71 -2.05
CA TYR A 308 -16.91 22.11 -3.32
C TYR A 308 -16.91 20.95 -4.31
N ARG A 309 -17.56 21.17 -5.46
CA ARG A 309 -17.47 20.22 -6.56
C ARG A 309 -16.20 20.51 -7.35
N HIS A 310 -15.39 19.48 -7.56
CA HIS A 310 -14.25 19.47 -8.47
C HIS A 310 -14.61 20.13 -9.83
N LEU A 311 -13.74 21.03 -10.31
CA LEU A 311 -13.81 21.68 -11.63
C LEU A 311 -14.99 22.63 -11.86
N GLN A 312 -15.40 23.34 -10.81
CA GLN A 312 -16.21 24.53 -11.00
C GLN A 312 -15.32 25.55 -11.72
N ASN A 313 -15.57 25.82 -13.02
CA ASN A 313 -14.99 26.95 -13.76
C ASN A 313 -15.64 28.27 -13.29
N HIS A 314 -15.77 28.42 -11.98
CA HIS A 314 -16.56 29.42 -11.30
C HIS A 314 -15.81 29.81 -10.02
N PRO A 315 -15.78 31.08 -9.64
CA PRO A 315 -15.23 31.51 -8.36
C PRO A 315 -15.82 30.70 -7.18
N LEU A 316 -14.96 30.29 -6.24
CA LEU A 316 -15.38 29.59 -5.02
C LEU A 316 -16.22 30.47 -4.09
N ALA A 317 -15.96 31.78 -4.07
CA ALA A 317 -16.71 32.77 -3.30
C ALA A 317 -18.21 32.75 -3.61
N GLU A 318 -18.57 32.42 -4.85
CA GLU A 318 -19.96 32.37 -5.33
C GLU A 318 -20.49 30.91 -5.37
N SER A 319 -19.65 29.93 -5.05
CA SER A 319 -19.97 28.51 -5.14
C SER A 319 -20.62 28.00 -3.86
N LYS A 320 -21.59 27.09 -4.01
CA LYS A 320 -22.26 26.44 -2.88
C LYS A 320 -21.50 25.20 -2.42
N LEU A 321 -21.52 24.95 -1.11
CA LEU A 321 -20.99 23.71 -0.53
C LEU A 321 -21.75 22.48 -1.04
N ARG A 322 -21.02 21.40 -1.33
CA ARG A 322 -21.59 20.15 -1.82
C ARG A 322 -22.43 19.48 -0.73
N THR A 323 -23.75 19.40 -0.90
CA THR A 323 -24.67 18.78 0.08
C THR A 323 -24.31 17.32 0.39
N ALA A 324 -23.91 16.57 -0.64
CA ALA A 324 -23.51 15.16 -0.55
C ALA A 324 -22.38 14.90 0.48
N ASN A 325 -21.50 15.87 0.72
CA ASN A 325 -20.37 15.72 1.65
C ASN A 325 -20.66 16.37 3.02
N ARG A 326 -21.90 16.76 3.33
CA ARG A 326 -22.25 17.45 4.59
C ARG A 326 -21.81 16.66 5.82
N GLY A 327 -22.09 15.36 5.84
CA GLY A 327 -21.74 14.49 6.97
C GLY A 327 -20.23 14.33 7.14
N LEU A 328 -19.52 14.02 6.05
CA LEU A 328 -18.05 13.93 6.05
C LEU A 328 -17.39 15.25 6.46
N ARG A 329 -17.83 16.39 5.93
CA ARG A 329 -17.31 17.71 6.34
C ARG A 329 -17.51 17.98 7.82
N ALA A 330 -18.71 17.72 8.33
CA ALA A 330 -19.01 17.94 9.74
C ALA A 330 -18.09 17.09 10.62
N ALA A 331 -17.85 15.83 10.24
CA ALA A 331 -16.93 14.96 10.96
C ALA A 331 -15.47 15.42 10.89
N LEU A 332 -14.97 15.85 9.71
CA LEU A 332 -13.62 16.40 9.57
C LEU A 332 -13.43 17.67 10.40
N LEU A 333 -14.40 18.58 10.35
CA LEU A 333 -14.42 19.80 11.16
C LEU A 333 -14.49 19.47 12.64
N GLY A 334 -15.29 18.48 13.06
CA GLY A 334 -15.38 18.06 14.44
C GLY A 334 -14.05 17.57 14.99
N TRP A 335 -13.39 16.65 14.27
CA TRP A 335 -12.07 16.16 14.64
C TRP A 335 -11.03 17.28 14.69
N LEU A 336 -10.92 18.08 13.63
CA LEU A 336 -9.90 19.15 13.55
C LEU A 336 -10.15 20.26 14.59
N ALA A 337 -11.40 20.69 14.78
CA ALA A 337 -11.74 21.72 15.76
C ALA A 337 -11.63 21.24 17.21
N SER A 338 -11.70 19.93 17.47
CA SER A 338 -11.45 19.38 18.82
C SER A 338 -9.97 19.36 19.23
N ALA A 339 -9.05 19.58 18.28
CA ALA A 339 -7.62 19.58 18.52
C ALA A 339 -7.10 20.90 19.14
N ARG A 340 -5.91 20.86 19.73
CA ARG A 340 -5.21 22.05 20.24
C ARG A 340 -4.11 22.48 19.28
N ARG A 341 -3.31 21.52 18.79
CA ARG A 341 -2.22 21.70 17.84
C ARG A 341 -2.33 20.59 16.79
N ALA A 342 -2.61 20.99 15.56
CA ALA A 342 -2.81 20.06 14.46
C ALA A 342 -1.71 20.19 13.39
N LEU A 343 -1.25 19.06 12.87
CA LEU A 343 -0.55 18.97 11.61
C LEU A 343 -1.54 18.56 10.52
N VAL A 344 -1.73 19.39 9.49
CA VAL A 344 -2.65 19.13 8.37
C VAL A 344 -1.88 18.94 7.07
N VAL A 345 -1.90 17.71 6.55
CA VAL A 345 -1.32 17.33 5.26
C VAL A 345 -2.41 17.39 4.18
N GLY A 346 -2.23 18.31 3.24
CA GLY A 346 -3.14 18.62 2.13
C GLY A 346 -4.19 19.68 2.47
N HIS A 347 -3.83 20.95 2.63
CA HIS A 347 -4.85 21.99 2.88
C HIS A 347 -5.74 22.31 1.67
N ASP A 348 -5.35 21.92 0.46
CA ASP A 348 -6.06 22.18 -0.79
C ASP A 348 -6.43 23.67 -0.95
N THR A 349 -7.73 24.00 -0.92
CA THR A 349 -8.22 25.37 -1.05
C THR A 349 -8.26 26.12 0.28
N GLY A 350 -7.93 25.48 1.41
CA GLY A 350 -7.85 26.10 2.73
C GLY A 350 -9.16 26.21 3.52
N HIS A 351 -10.31 25.96 2.90
CA HIS A 351 -11.63 26.14 3.52
C HIS A 351 -11.87 25.28 4.77
N LEU A 352 -11.35 24.04 4.79
CA LEU A 352 -11.43 23.17 5.98
C LEU A 352 -10.70 23.79 7.18
N ILE A 353 -9.49 24.30 6.95
CA ILE A 353 -8.66 24.93 7.99
C ILE A 353 -9.30 26.23 8.47
N ALA A 354 -9.73 27.10 7.55
CA ALA A 354 -10.36 28.37 7.89
C ALA A 354 -11.60 28.18 8.76
N ALA A 355 -12.49 27.25 8.39
CA ALA A 355 -13.68 26.94 9.19
C ALA A 355 -13.32 26.34 10.57
N ALA A 356 -12.35 25.43 10.67
CA ALA A 356 -11.94 24.87 11.95
C ALA A 356 -11.35 25.91 12.91
N LEU A 357 -10.58 26.88 12.40
CA LEU A 357 -10.01 27.99 13.19
C LEU A 357 -11.06 28.99 13.71
N ARG A 358 -12.24 29.03 13.07
CA ARG A 358 -13.40 29.78 13.53
C ARG A 358 -14.18 29.01 14.60
N MET A 359 -14.32 27.70 14.43
CA MET A 359 -14.97 26.84 15.41
C MET A 359 -14.19 26.73 16.72
N ASN A 360 -12.85 26.73 16.66
CA ASN A 360 -11.98 26.68 17.83
C ASN A 360 -10.96 27.84 17.81
N PRO A 361 -11.20 28.91 18.59
CA PRO A 361 -10.28 30.04 18.68
C PRO A 361 -8.88 29.71 19.22
N ALA A 362 -8.73 28.60 19.97
CA ALA A 362 -7.47 28.17 20.57
C ALA A 362 -6.65 27.23 19.66
N LEU A 363 -7.24 26.74 18.57
CA LEU A 363 -6.59 25.83 17.63
C LEU A 363 -5.39 26.50 16.94
N ARG A 364 -4.28 25.78 16.89
CA ARG A 364 -3.09 26.13 16.08
C ARG A 364 -2.82 25.03 15.07
N ILE A 365 -2.43 25.42 13.86
CA ILE A 365 -2.25 24.51 12.73
C ILE A 365 -0.89 24.76 12.07
N ALA A 366 -0.13 23.68 11.89
CA ALA A 366 0.91 23.59 10.87
C ALA A 366 0.31 22.85 9.67
N SER A 367 0.48 23.36 8.45
CA SER A 367 -0.07 22.72 7.26
C SER A 367 0.86 22.75 6.06
N VAL A 368 0.87 21.64 5.33
CA VAL A 368 1.62 21.50 4.08
C VAL A 368 0.72 20.94 2.99
N ASP A 369 0.95 21.34 1.75
CA ASP A 369 0.33 20.72 0.58
C ASP A 369 1.36 20.59 -0.55
N ALA A 370 1.55 19.37 -1.06
CA ALA A 370 2.50 19.10 -2.15
C ALA A 370 1.99 19.58 -3.52
N GLY A 371 0.72 19.95 -3.65
CA GLY A 371 0.10 20.36 -4.92
C GLY A 371 -0.04 19.21 -5.93
N GLY A 372 0.20 17.96 -5.52
CA GLY A 372 0.14 16.78 -6.37
C GLY A 372 -1.29 16.38 -6.75
N TRP A 373 -1.48 15.63 -7.83
CA TRP A 373 -2.80 15.12 -8.22
C TRP A 373 -2.84 13.60 -8.19
N ALA A 374 -3.77 13.04 -7.41
CA ALA A 374 -3.84 11.60 -7.15
C ALA A 374 -4.29 10.77 -8.39
N GLN A 375 -4.78 11.40 -9.45
CA GLN A 375 -5.26 10.73 -10.65
C GLN A 375 -4.38 11.08 -11.87
N PRO A 376 -3.23 10.41 -12.06
CA PRO A 376 -2.29 10.72 -13.15
C PRO A 376 -2.84 10.48 -14.57
N LYS A 377 -4.00 9.83 -14.69
CA LYS A 377 -4.71 9.60 -15.97
C LYS A 377 -5.90 10.52 -16.19
N ASP A 378 -6.16 11.46 -15.29
CA ASP A 378 -7.20 12.46 -15.50
C ASP A 378 -6.81 13.30 -16.73
N PRO A 379 -7.62 13.30 -17.81
CA PRO A 379 -7.31 14.07 -19.00
C PRO A 379 -7.34 15.58 -18.74
N ASP A 380 -7.90 16.02 -17.61
CA ASP A 380 -8.09 17.43 -17.30
C ASP A 380 -8.01 17.72 -15.78
N PRO A 381 -6.81 17.58 -15.17
CA PRO A 381 -6.64 17.68 -13.73
C PRO A 381 -6.74 19.14 -13.22
N PRO A 382 -7.16 19.35 -11.96
CA PRO A 382 -7.11 20.67 -11.35
C PRO A 382 -5.67 21.14 -11.24
N ARG A 383 -5.43 22.45 -11.43
CA ARG A 383 -4.09 23.05 -11.39
C ARG A 383 -3.66 23.37 -9.96
N ARG A 384 -3.63 22.34 -9.09
CA ARG A 384 -3.36 22.49 -7.64
C ARG A 384 -2.12 23.32 -7.36
N ALA A 385 -1.01 23.03 -8.04
CA ALA A 385 0.25 23.76 -7.90
C ALA A 385 0.11 25.29 -8.07
N ALA A 386 -0.87 25.77 -8.84
CA ALA A 386 -1.10 27.20 -9.08
C ALA A 386 -1.84 27.91 -7.94
N TYR A 387 -2.54 27.18 -7.05
CA TYR A 387 -3.36 27.81 -6.01
C TYR A 387 -3.03 27.40 -4.57
N VAL A 388 -2.42 26.22 -4.34
CA VAL A 388 -2.15 25.76 -2.95
C VAL A 388 -1.17 26.69 -2.22
N GLY A 389 -0.19 27.27 -2.93
CA GLY A 389 0.70 28.28 -2.37
C GLY A 389 -0.05 29.55 -1.92
N ALA A 390 -1.00 30.02 -2.74
CA ALA A 390 -1.85 31.16 -2.40
C ALA A 390 -2.78 30.86 -1.23
N ALA A 391 -3.34 29.63 -1.16
CA ALA A 391 -4.14 29.18 -0.03
C ALA A 391 -3.36 29.22 1.29
N GLY A 392 -2.14 28.65 1.30
CA GLY A 392 -1.27 28.66 2.47
C GLY A 392 -0.85 30.07 2.90
N ALA A 393 -0.50 30.93 1.94
CA ALA A 393 -0.15 32.33 2.21
C ALA A 393 -1.34 33.11 2.80
N TRP A 394 -2.54 32.94 2.24
CA TRP A 394 -3.75 33.57 2.75
C TRP A 394 -4.07 33.13 4.18
N LEU A 395 -4.02 31.82 4.46
CA LEU A 395 -4.28 31.28 5.80
C LEU A 395 -3.30 31.84 6.84
N THR A 396 -2.02 31.92 6.49
CA THR A 396 -0.97 32.48 7.35
C THR A 396 -1.21 33.98 7.60
N ALA A 397 -1.54 34.74 6.56
CA ALA A 397 -1.83 36.18 6.69
C ALA A 397 -3.11 36.45 7.50
N ARG A 398 -4.14 35.61 7.35
CA ARG A 398 -5.42 35.74 8.05
C ARG A 398 -5.32 35.39 9.54
N PHE A 399 -4.45 34.45 9.88
CA PHE A 399 -4.28 33.88 11.22
C PHE A 399 -2.79 33.78 11.65
N PRO A 400 -2.07 34.91 11.72
CA PRO A 400 -0.60 34.93 11.81
C PRO A 400 -0.02 34.22 13.03
N ASP A 401 -0.72 34.24 14.17
CA ASP A 401 -0.24 33.60 15.42
C ASP A 401 -0.70 32.15 15.58
N ARG A 402 -1.48 31.63 14.63
CA ARG A 402 -2.15 30.33 14.73
C ARG A 402 -1.87 29.40 13.55
N VAL A 403 -1.39 29.91 12.43
CA VAL A 403 -1.18 29.12 11.22
C VAL A 403 0.24 29.27 10.70
N LEU A 404 0.91 28.14 10.53
CA LEU A 404 2.07 27.98 9.67
C LEU A 404 1.64 27.14 8.46
N ALA A 405 1.57 27.73 7.27
CA ALA A 405 1.19 26.97 6.06
C ALA A 405 2.19 27.17 4.92
N ALA A 406 2.48 26.10 4.18
CA ALA A 406 3.35 26.15 3.01
C ALA A 406 2.94 25.15 1.93
N ALA A 407 3.22 25.47 0.67
CA ALA A 407 3.24 24.48 -0.40
C ALA A 407 4.64 23.86 -0.52
N GLY A 408 4.74 22.56 -0.77
CA GLY A 408 6.03 21.89 -0.97
C GLY A 408 6.07 20.44 -0.48
N ASP A 409 7.27 19.87 -0.44
CA ASP A 409 7.49 18.50 0.04
C ASP A 409 7.08 18.35 1.51
N GLU A 410 6.26 17.34 1.78
CA GLU A 410 5.64 17.12 3.09
C GLU A 410 6.68 16.76 4.16
N ARG A 411 7.67 15.93 3.82
CA ARG A 411 8.71 15.49 4.77
C ARG A 411 9.70 16.61 5.05
N ALA A 412 10.06 17.38 4.04
CA ALA A 412 10.87 18.57 4.17
C ALA A 412 10.18 19.59 5.08
N PHE A 413 8.87 19.81 4.90
CA PHE A 413 8.09 20.69 5.76
C PHE A 413 8.09 20.22 7.22
N VAL A 414 7.82 18.93 7.46
CA VAL A 414 7.83 18.33 8.79
C VAL A 414 9.21 18.46 9.46
N ALA A 415 10.30 18.38 8.70
CA ALA A 415 11.65 18.52 9.22
C ALA A 415 12.06 19.97 9.56
N ARG A 416 11.26 20.99 9.20
CA ARG A 416 11.64 22.39 9.42
C ARG A 416 11.67 22.76 10.92
N PRO A 417 12.58 23.66 11.34
CA PRO A 417 12.61 24.17 12.71
C PRO A 417 11.32 24.87 13.15
N ASP A 418 10.64 25.59 12.26
CA ASP A 418 9.40 26.28 12.58
C ASP A 418 8.19 25.34 12.68
N THR A 419 8.16 24.25 11.92
CA THR A 419 7.18 23.17 12.13
C THR A 419 7.35 22.53 13.51
N ARG A 420 8.60 22.32 13.94
CA ARG A 420 8.90 21.86 15.31
C ARG A 420 8.46 22.89 16.35
N ALA A 421 8.69 24.18 16.11
CA ALA A 421 8.23 25.24 17.01
C ALA A 421 6.69 25.29 17.10
N ALA A 422 5.98 25.05 15.99
CA ALA A 422 4.52 24.97 15.94
C ALA A 422 3.98 23.77 16.73
N ALA A 423 4.68 22.64 16.73
CA ALA A 423 4.37 21.49 17.59
C ALA A 423 4.55 21.85 19.08
N GLY A 424 5.59 22.62 19.40
CA GLY A 424 6.00 22.99 20.76
C GLY A 424 6.31 21.77 21.64
N ASP A 425 6.46 21.98 22.94
CA ASP A 425 6.91 20.92 23.86
C ASP A 425 5.90 19.77 24.03
N GLU A 426 4.62 20.05 23.85
CA GLU A 426 3.55 19.05 23.97
C GLU A 426 3.31 18.25 22.68
N GLY A 427 3.90 18.67 21.56
CA GLY A 427 3.67 18.08 20.24
C GLY A 427 2.28 18.38 19.64
N PHE A 428 2.07 17.87 18.43
CA PHE A 428 0.76 17.87 17.77
C PHE A 428 -0.14 16.79 18.40
N ASP A 429 -1.28 17.19 18.95
CA ASP A 429 -2.30 16.26 19.46
C ASP A 429 -3.22 15.71 18.35
N PHE A 430 -3.01 16.18 17.12
CA PHE A 430 -3.80 15.78 15.96
C PHE A 430 -2.98 15.83 14.67
N VAL A 431 -3.11 14.80 13.83
CA VAL A 431 -2.56 14.76 12.48
C VAL A 431 -3.66 14.41 11.50
N LEU A 432 -3.85 15.23 10.47
CA LEU A 432 -4.86 15.04 9.44
C LEU A 432 -4.22 14.84 8.07
N PHE A 433 -4.57 13.75 7.41
CA PHE A 433 -4.42 13.58 5.97
C PHE A 433 -5.77 13.83 5.32
N THR A 434 -5.91 14.94 4.59
CA THR A 434 -7.17 15.29 3.93
C THR A 434 -7.47 14.43 2.71
N ASP A 435 -6.43 13.83 2.12
CA ASP A 435 -6.48 12.79 1.11
C ASP A 435 -5.24 11.90 1.25
N THR A 436 -5.41 10.61 1.55
CA THR A 436 -4.29 9.68 1.71
C THR A 436 -3.81 9.10 0.39
N ASP A 437 -2.50 9.16 0.14
CA ASP A 437 -1.85 8.49 -0.98
C ASP A 437 -0.78 7.47 -0.53
N LEU A 438 0.04 6.98 -1.46
CA LEU A 438 1.13 6.05 -1.13
C LEU A 438 2.23 6.67 -0.26
N SER A 439 2.41 8.00 -0.32
CA SER A 439 3.43 8.76 0.39
C SER A 439 3.05 9.06 1.85
N ALA A 440 1.75 9.10 2.16
CA ALA A 440 1.19 9.40 3.48
C ALA A 440 1.84 8.60 4.63
N LEU A 441 2.22 7.33 4.40
CA LEU A 441 2.95 6.53 5.39
C LEU A 441 4.28 7.19 5.76
N GLY A 442 5.09 7.57 4.77
CA GLY A 442 6.39 8.20 5.05
C GLY A 442 6.26 9.58 5.69
N THR A 443 5.23 10.35 5.33
CA THR A 443 4.92 11.64 5.98
C THR A 443 4.51 11.45 7.45
N LEU A 444 3.65 10.46 7.75
CA LEU A 444 3.25 10.15 9.12
C LEU A 444 4.43 9.74 10.00
N ILE A 445 5.33 8.92 9.45
CA ILE A 445 6.54 8.48 10.16
C ILE A 445 7.48 9.66 10.41
N ALA A 446 7.70 10.53 9.42
CA ALA A 446 8.49 11.74 9.61
C ALA A 446 7.87 12.68 10.67
N ALA A 447 6.54 12.72 10.78
CA ALA A 447 5.82 13.55 11.74
C ALA A 447 5.79 12.98 13.16
N ARG A 448 6.01 11.66 13.33
CA ARG A 448 5.89 10.98 14.62
C ARG A 448 6.70 11.61 15.76
N PRO A 449 7.96 12.06 15.57
CA PRO A 449 8.71 12.74 16.63
C PRO A 449 8.12 14.07 17.09
N LEU A 450 7.20 14.65 16.31
CA LEU A 450 6.48 15.89 16.64
C LEU A 450 5.08 15.64 17.20
N MET A 451 4.64 14.39 17.30
CA MET A 451 3.30 14.03 17.78
C MET A 451 3.30 13.91 19.31
N ALA A 452 2.19 14.33 19.93
CA ALA A 452 1.90 14.01 21.31
C ALA A 452 1.70 12.50 21.48
N GLU A 453 1.93 11.98 22.69
CA GLU A 453 1.77 10.55 23.01
C GLU A 453 0.35 10.02 22.73
N ASP A 454 -0.66 10.87 22.85
CA ASP A 454 -2.07 10.57 22.59
C ASP A 454 -2.61 11.15 21.28
N ALA A 455 -1.73 11.59 20.39
CA ALA A 455 -2.14 12.19 19.14
C ALA A 455 -3.09 11.27 18.36
N VAL A 456 -4.18 11.86 17.88
CA VAL A 456 -5.13 11.18 17.00
C VAL A 456 -4.73 11.46 15.56
N VAL A 457 -4.61 10.39 14.76
CA VAL A 457 -4.45 10.48 13.31
C VAL A 457 -5.82 10.33 12.67
N VAL A 458 -6.19 11.27 11.82
CA VAL A 458 -7.36 11.18 10.94
C VAL A 458 -6.88 11.12 9.50
N ALA A 459 -7.35 10.10 8.78
CA ALA A 459 -7.18 10.00 7.35
C ALA A 459 -8.55 10.10 6.69
N ALA A 460 -8.64 10.92 5.65
CA ALA A 460 -9.83 11.09 4.84
C ALA A 460 -9.56 10.64 3.40
N SER A 461 -10.61 10.23 2.71
CA SER A 461 -10.57 9.96 1.27
C SER A 461 -11.87 10.47 0.64
N PRO A 462 -11.80 11.32 -0.40
CA PRO A 462 -12.98 11.80 -1.11
C PRO A 462 -13.67 10.70 -1.94
N GLY A 463 -12.97 9.60 -2.23
CA GLY A 463 -13.46 8.46 -3.03
C GLY A 463 -13.77 7.20 -2.22
N GLY A 464 -13.79 7.29 -0.88
CA GLY A 464 -13.96 6.13 0.00
C GLY A 464 -12.65 5.40 0.31
N GLY A 465 -12.69 4.45 1.25
CA GLY A 465 -11.54 3.58 1.55
C GLY A 465 -10.48 4.20 2.47
N ALA A 466 -10.80 5.26 3.20
CA ALA A 466 -9.88 5.86 4.19
C ALA A 466 -9.41 4.83 5.24
N ALA A 467 -10.29 3.88 5.62
CA ALA A 467 -9.94 2.77 6.51
C ALA A 467 -8.72 1.97 6.01
N GLY A 468 -8.52 1.89 4.69
CA GLY A 468 -7.37 1.22 4.09
C GLY A 468 -6.03 1.78 4.56
N PHE A 469 -5.92 3.07 4.89
CA PHE A 469 -4.68 3.64 5.44
C PHE A 469 -4.39 3.12 6.85
N ASN A 470 -5.41 3.01 7.71
CA ASN A 470 -5.25 2.39 9.02
C ASN A 470 -4.92 0.90 8.89
N ASP A 471 -5.56 0.15 7.99
CA ASP A 471 -5.25 -1.26 7.76
C ASP A 471 -3.79 -1.46 7.30
N ARG A 472 -3.27 -0.56 6.45
CA ARG A 472 -1.86 -0.58 6.02
C ARG A 472 -0.91 -0.47 7.22
N LEU A 473 -1.20 0.44 8.15
CA LEU A 473 -0.40 0.62 9.36
C LEU A 473 -0.55 -0.56 10.32
N ARG A 474 -1.76 -1.10 10.46
CA ARG A 474 -2.07 -2.23 11.33
C ARG A 474 -1.33 -3.50 10.92
N VAL A 475 -1.28 -3.83 9.62
CA VAL A 475 -0.49 -4.98 9.17
C VAL A 475 1.01 -4.80 9.39
N GLN A 476 1.48 -3.58 9.65
CA GLN A 476 2.88 -3.30 10.04
C GLN A 476 3.05 -3.17 11.57
N GLY A 477 1.98 -3.35 12.35
CA GLY A 477 2.01 -3.19 13.81
C GLY A 477 2.14 -1.73 14.28
N LEU A 478 1.85 -0.75 13.42
CA LEU A 478 2.08 0.68 13.65
C LEU A 478 0.85 1.44 14.17
N ALA A 479 -0.34 0.86 14.06
CA ALA A 479 -1.58 1.48 14.50
C ALA A 479 -2.47 0.51 15.27
N TYR A 480 -3.23 1.06 16.21
CA TYR A 480 -4.33 0.33 16.85
C TYR A 480 -5.55 0.27 15.92
N ARG A 481 -6.56 -0.49 16.33
CA ARG A 481 -7.90 -0.46 15.74
C ARG A 481 -8.45 0.98 15.75
N PRO A 482 -9.26 1.36 14.75
CA PRO A 482 -9.84 2.68 14.68
C PRO A 482 -10.64 3.06 15.93
N LEU A 483 -10.54 4.33 16.32
CA LEU A 483 -11.43 4.99 17.28
C LEU A 483 -12.81 5.27 16.66
N ALA A 484 -12.80 5.61 15.37
CA ALA A 484 -13.99 5.87 14.56
C ALA A 484 -13.72 5.56 13.09
N VAL A 485 -14.73 5.08 12.39
CA VAL A 485 -14.75 4.87 10.93
C VAL A 485 -16.04 5.46 10.40
N ARG A 486 -15.96 6.19 9.28
CA ARG A 486 -17.12 6.66 8.53
C ARG A 486 -16.92 6.30 7.06
N GLU A 487 -17.86 5.56 6.49
CA GLU A 487 -17.89 5.19 5.08
C GLU A 487 -19.24 5.61 4.49
N ASP A 488 -19.31 6.78 3.86
CA ASP A 488 -20.57 7.31 3.30
C ASP A 488 -20.84 6.75 1.88
N GLY A 489 -20.43 5.51 1.59
CA GLY A 489 -20.47 4.94 0.25
C GLY A 489 -19.46 5.59 -0.71
N GLY A 490 -18.86 4.80 -1.60
CA GLY A 490 -17.62 5.15 -2.34
C GLY A 490 -17.60 6.43 -3.20
N ARG A 491 -18.69 7.20 -3.28
CA ARG A 491 -18.73 8.51 -3.98
C ARG A 491 -18.93 9.72 -3.06
N LEU A 492 -19.24 9.52 -1.78
CA LEU A 492 -19.45 10.59 -0.80
C LEU A 492 -18.25 10.78 0.15
N GLY A 493 -17.29 9.87 0.08
CA GLY A 493 -16.03 9.89 0.82
C GLY A 493 -16.09 9.12 2.14
N SER A 494 -14.96 9.10 2.83
CA SER A 494 -14.77 8.31 4.06
C SER A 494 -13.73 8.96 4.96
N LEU A 495 -13.75 8.59 6.24
CA LEU A 495 -12.69 8.92 7.18
C LEU A 495 -12.41 7.75 8.14
N VAL A 496 -11.19 7.70 8.63
CA VAL A 496 -10.80 6.83 9.75
C VAL A 496 -10.02 7.65 10.77
N ALA A 497 -10.35 7.51 12.04
CA ALA A 497 -9.63 8.11 13.17
C ALA A 497 -8.99 6.99 13.99
N PHE A 498 -7.70 7.08 14.29
CA PHE A 498 -6.96 6.04 15.00
C PHE A 498 -5.75 6.61 15.74
N ARG A 499 -5.09 5.77 16.54
CA ARG A 499 -3.82 6.09 17.21
C ARG A 499 -2.71 5.17 16.72
N LEU A 500 -1.50 5.69 16.73
CA LEU A 500 -0.30 4.88 16.53
C LEU A 500 -0.03 4.02 17.76
N THR A 501 0.62 2.88 17.56
CA THR A 501 1.04 2.00 18.65
C THR A 501 2.19 2.61 19.43
N ASP A 502 2.35 2.20 20.68
CA ASP A 502 3.51 2.48 21.54
C ASP A 502 4.69 1.53 21.29
N ARG A 503 4.53 0.59 20.35
CA ARG A 503 5.54 -0.41 20.02
C ARG A 503 6.77 0.23 19.37
N PRO A 504 7.96 -0.38 19.59
CA PRO A 504 9.17 0.02 18.88
C PRO A 504 8.95 0.01 17.37
N GLU A 505 9.45 1.04 16.71
CA GLU A 505 9.41 1.13 15.25
C GLU A 505 10.29 0.05 14.62
N PRO A 506 9.80 -0.67 13.60
CA PRO A 506 10.63 -1.61 12.88
C PRO A 506 11.79 -0.90 12.17
N ALA A 507 12.94 -1.58 12.09
CA ALA A 507 14.18 -1.00 11.58
C ALA A 507 14.08 -0.41 10.15
N TRP A 508 13.21 -0.96 9.30
CA TRP A 508 13.00 -0.44 7.93
C TRP A 508 12.37 0.96 7.90
N LEU A 509 11.80 1.45 9.01
CA LEU A 509 11.34 2.84 9.13
C LEU A 509 12.49 3.84 9.30
N HIS A 510 13.61 3.37 9.85
CA HIS A 510 14.80 4.16 10.12
C HIS A 510 16.00 3.49 9.45
N PRO A 511 16.04 3.44 8.11
CA PRO A 511 17.18 2.86 7.42
C PRO A 511 18.43 3.62 7.88
N ALA A 512 19.47 2.87 8.27
CA ALA A 512 20.76 3.47 8.57
C ALA A 512 21.19 4.33 7.37
N PRO A 513 21.78 5.52 7.59
CA PRO A 513 22.31 6.31 6.49
C PRO A 513 23.22 5.40 5.65
N ALA A 514 23.02 5.41 4.34
CA ALA A 514 23.83 4.62 3.43
C ALA A 514 25.30 4.89 3.75
N ALA A 515 26.06 3.82 4.05
CA ALA A 515 27.51 3.95 4.21
C ALA A 515 28.05 4.54 2.90
N GLY A 516 28.54 5.78 2.99
CA GLY A 516 29.03 6.56 1.86
C GLY A 516 30.35 6.06 1.31
#